data_AF-A0A2X2WGU1-F1
#
_entry.id   AF-A0A2X2WGU1-F1
#
_cell.length_a   1.000
_cell.length_b   1.000
_cell.length_c   1.000
_cell.angle_alpha   90.00
_cell.angle_beta   90.00
_cell.angle_gamma   90.00
#
_symmetry.space_group_name_H-M   'P 1'
#
loop_
_entity.id
_entity.type
_entity.pdbx_description
1 polymer ?
#
loop_
_entity_poly.entity_id
_entity_poly.type
_entity_poly.pdbx_seq_one_letter_code
_entity_poly.pdbx_strand_id
1 'polypeptide(L)'
;MLRRWAKVHTASISPVRTISPSPPFLKPRRRTAILALYSSWVGADFSGTVLGARVTEHHETPGLGDKIELRLSDWITHFSGKTIGAENDAHWAVKKDGGDFDQFTGATITPRAVVNAVKRAGLYAQTLPAQLPQLTACGE
;
A
#
# COMPACT_ATOMS: atom_id res chain seq x y z
N MET A 1 12.71 12.45 20.10
CA MET A 1 12.27 11.46 19.09
C MET A 1 11.45 12.18 18.02
N LEU A 2 12.01 12.36 16.81
CA LEU A 2 11.33 13.05 15.72
C LEU A 2 10.38 12.07 15.00
N ARG A 3 9.07 12.34 15.02
CA ARG A 3 8.07 11.59 14.24
C ARG A 3 7.82 12.35 12.94
N ARG A 4 8.23 11.81 11.80
CA ARG A 4 7.96 12.41 10.47
C ARG A 4 6.94 11.57 9.72
N TRP A 5 6.05 12.25 9.01
CA TRP A 5 5.04 11.64 8.16
C TRP A 5 5.46 11.73 6.69
N ALA A 6 5.30 10.65 5.93
CA ALA A 6 5.52 10.65 4.49
C ALA A 6 4.20 10.49 3.73
N LYS A 7 3.96 11.36 2.74
CA LYS A 7 2.86 11.22 1.79
C LYS A 7 3.29 10.30 0.64
N VAL A 8 2.57 9.21 0.42
CA VAL A 8 2.88 8.22 -0.62
C VAL A 8 1.84 8.31 -1.73
N HIS A 9 2.30 8.47 -2.96
CA HIS A 9 1.49 8.34 -4.18
C HIS A 9 1.91 7.03 -4.87
N THR A 10 1.00 6.08 -5.01
CA THR A 10 1.27 4.82 -5.74
C THR A 10 0.80 4.97 -7.18
N ALA A 11 1.72 4.83 -8.13
CA ALA A 11 1.43 4.71 -9.56
C ALA A 11 1.62 3.24 -10.01
N SER A 12 0.73 2.81 -10.91
CA SER A 12 0.44 1.44 -11.35
C SER A 12 1.65 0.60 -11.81
N ILE A 13 1.63 -0.70 -11.48
CA ILE A 13 2.39 -1.75 -12.19
C ILE A 13 1.56 -2.19 -13.40
N SER A 14 2.07 -1.97 -14.62
CA SER A 14 1.44 -2.45 -15.87
C SER A 14 1.63 -3.96 -16.04
N PRO A 15 0.61 -4.73 -16.44
CA PRO A 15 0.82 -6.13 -16.81
C PRO A 15 1.49 -6.22 -18.19
N VAL A 16 2.52 -7.08 -18.29
CA VAL A 16 3.14 -7.50 -19.55
C VAL A 16 2.07 -8.13 -20.46
N ARG A 17 1.95 -7.64 -21.69
CA ARG A 17 1.12 -8.24 -22.74
C ARG A 17 1.82 -9.47 -23.31
N THR A 18 1.39 -10.67 -22.93
CA THR A 18 1.60 -11.87 -23.75
C THR A 18 0.43 -11.98 -24.73
N ILE A 19 0.72 -11.85 -26.02
CA ILE A 19 -0.26 -12.04 -27.10
C ILE A 19 -0.37 -13.55 -27.35
N SER A 20 -1.50 -14.15 -26.97
CA SER A 20 -1.88 -15.53 -27.34
C SER A 20 -3.13 -15.47 -28.21
N PRO A 21 -3.19 -16.20 -29.35
CA PRO A 21 -4.35 -16.17 -30.24
C PRO A 21 -5.53 -16.93 -29.58
N SER A 22 -6.68 -16.26 -29.43
CA SER A 22 -7.89 -16.82 -28.81
C SER A 22 -8.96 -17.20 -29.86
N PRO A 23 -9.77 -18.25 -29.61
CA PRO A 23 -10.87 -18.68 -30.48
C PRO A 23 -12.06 -17.72 -30.49
N PRO A 24 -12.96 -17.79 -31.49
CA PRO A 24 -14.12 -16.91 -31.56
C PRO A 24 -15.14 -17.31 -30.49
N PHE A 25 -15.70 -16.30 -29.82
CA PHE A 25 -16.79 -16.40 -28.84
C PHE A 25 -16.41 -16.66 -27.36
N LEU A 26 -15.61 -15.75 -26.80
CA LEU A 26 -15.80 -15.32 -25.41
C LEU A 26 -16.07 -13.83 -25.38
N LYS A 27 -17.24 -13.41 -24.86
CA LYS A 27 -17.47 -12.01 -24.48
C LYS A 27 -16.34 -11.59 -23.52
N PRO A 28 -15.66 -10.46 -23.75
CA PRO A 28 -14.65 -9.98 -22.83
C PRO A 28 -15.34 -9.66 -21.50
N ARG A 29 -15.17 -10.52 -20.49
CA ARG A 29 -15.40 -10.08 -19.11
C ARG A 29 -14.32 -9.05 -18.81
N ARG A 30 -14.65 -7.78 -19.02
CA ARG A 30 -13.90 -6.66 -18.43
C ARG A 30 -14.00 -6.83 -16.92
N ARG A 31 -13.09 -7.59 -16.32
CA ARG A 31 -12.73 -7.38 -14.92
C ARG A 31 -11.95 -6.08 -14.91
N THR A 32 -12.67 -4.96 -14.99
CA THR A 32 -12.09 -3.67 -14.65
C THR A 32 -11.80 -3.77 -13.16
N ALA A 33 -10.60 -4.22 -12.80
CA ALA A 33 -10.02 -3.83 -11.54
C ALA A 33 -9.91 -2.30 -11.65
N ILE A 34 -10.92 -1.60 -11.14
CA ILE A 34 -10.83 -0.14 -10.99
C ILE A 34 -9.68 0.05 -10.02
N LEU A 35 -8.54 0.47 -10.56
CA LEU A 35 -7.40 0.86 -9.78
C LEU A 35 -7.80 2.20 -9.14
N ALA A 36 -8.34 2.18 -7.92
CA ALA A 36 -8.57 3.42 -7.22
C ALA A 36 -7.20 4.06 -6.98
N LEU A 37 -6.98 5.24 -7.59
CA LEU A 37 -5.93 6.13 -7.13
C LEU A 37 -6.28 6.53 -5.71
N TYR A 38 -5.35 6.30 -4.78
CA TYR A 38 -5.52 6.72 -3.40
C TYR A 38 -4.30 7.48 -2.91
N SER A 39 -4.56 8.51 -2.11
CA SER A 39 -3.53 9.24 -1.37
C SER A 39 -3.49 8.69 0.05
N SER A 40 -2.29 8.36 0.54
CA SER A 40 -2.11 7.84 1.88
C SER A 40 -0.96 8.50 2.62
N TRP A 41 -1.11 8.53 3.95
CA TRP A 41 -0.10 8.95 4.89
C TRP A 41 0.38 7.72 5.63
N VAL A 42 1.70 7.57 5.72
CA VAL A 42 2.33 6.50 6.48
C VAL A 42 3.28 7.12 7.48
N GLY A 43 3.09 6.78 8.76
CA GLY A 43 4.04 7.05 9.82
C GLY A 43 4.88 5.80 10.04
N ALA A 44 6.20 5.92 9.94
CA ALA A 44 7.14 4.86 10.27
C ALA A 44 8.34 5.46 11.02
N ASP A 45 8.98 4.66 11.86
CA ASP A 45 10.27 5.01 12.43
C ASP A 45 11.42 4.57 11.53
N PHE A 46 12.64 4.92 11.94
CA PHE A 46 13.85 4.59 11.19
C PHE A 46 14.30 3.14 11.33
N SER A 47 13.66 2.36 12.20
CA SER A 47 13.87 0.91 12.35
C SER A 47 12.92 0.10 11.46
N GLY A 48 12.05 0.76 10.69
CA GLY A 48 11.09 0.11 9.81
C GLY A 48 9.80 -0.31 10.53
N THR A 49 9.58 0.14 11.77
CA THR A 49 8.32 -0.06 12.47
C THR A 49 7.30 0.97 11.99
N VAL A 50 6.16 0.47 11.52
CA VAL A 50 5.04 1.31 11.09
C VAL A 50 4.26 1.76 12.32
N LEU A 51 4.17 3.07 12.50
CA LEU A 51 3.45 3.73 13.58
C LEU A 51 1.96 3.93 13.27
N GLY A 52 1.60 3.87 11.98
CA GLY A 52 0.23 3.95 11.52
C GLY A 52 0.12 4.32 10.04
N ALA A 53 -1.03 4.00 9.44
CA ALA A 53 -1.36 4.35 8.07
C ALA A 53 -2.76 4.98 8.01
N ARG A 54 -2.95 5.93 7.08
CA ARG A 54 -4.26 6.55 6.80
C ARG A 54 -4.42 6.74 5.30
N VAL A 55 -5.59 6.40 4.78
CA VAL A 55 -6.01 6.78 3.43
C VAL A 55 -6.84 8.06 3.55
N THR A 56 -6.45 9.10 2.81
CA THR A 56 -7.15 10.41 2.82
C THR A 56 -8.07 10.60 1.63
N GLU A 57 -7.78 9.92 0.52
CA GLU A 57 -8.53 10.03 -0.72
C GLU A 57 -8.45 8.69 -1.45
N HIS A 58 -9.57 8.24 -2.02
CA HIS A 58 -9.63 7.08 -2.90
C HIS A 58 -10.88 7.17 -3.78
N HIS A 59 -10.83 6.53 -4.94
CA HIS A 59 -11.97 6.38 -5.85
C HIS A 59 -12.31 4.90 -6.03
N GLU A 60 -12.54 4.22 -4.91
CA GLU A 60 -12.93 2.81 -4.90
C GLU A 60 -14.43 2.64 -5.14
N THR A 61 -14.80 1.45 -5.61
CA THR A 61 -16.22 1.11 -5.75
C THR A 61 -16.83 0.94 -4.36
N PRO A 62 -17.88 1.71 -3.99
CA PRO A 62 -18.55 1.57 -2.70
C PRO A 62 -19.01 0.12 -2.47
N GLY A 63 -18.77 -0.41 -1.28
CA GLY A 63 -19.10 -1.77 -0.88
C GLY A 63 -18.12 -2.86 -1.35
N LEU A 64 -17.07 -2.52 -2.12
CA LEU A 64 -16.06 -3.48 -2.57
C LEU A 64 -14.70 -3.23 -1.92
N GLY A 65 -14.09 -2.07 -2.19
CA GLY A 65 -12.72 -1.71 -1.77
C GLY A 65 -12.63 -0.55 -0.78
N ASP A 66 -13.76 0.06 -0.43
CA ASP A 66 -13.86 1.24 0.45
C ASP A 66 -13.56 0.96 1.93
N LYS A 67 -13.44 -0.32 2.32
CA LYS A 67 -13.03 -0.76 3.68
C LYS A 67 -11.61 -0.33 4.09
N ILE A 68 -10.88 0.38 3.22
CA ILE A 68 -9.65 1.09 3.59
C ILE A 68 -9.93 2.39 4.35
N GLU A 69 -11.15 2.92 4.26
CA GLU A 69 -11.60 4.05 5.05
C GLU A 69 -11.82 3.64 6.50
N LEU A 70 -11.23 4.42 7.42
CA LEU A 70 -11.43 4.20 8.85
C LEU A 70 -12.91 4.24 9.26
N ARG A 71 -13.72 5.03 8.57
CA ARG A 71 -15.15 5.17 8.87
C ARG A 71 -15.94 3.88 8.62
N LEU A 72 -15.44 3.00 7.75
CA LEU A 72 -16.10 1.78 7.34
C LEU A 72 -15.49 0.53 7.99
N SER A 73 -14.20 0.57 8.35
CA SER A 73 -13.46 -0.57 8.88
C SER A 73 -12.20 -0.13 9.61
N ASP A 74 -11.76 -0.91 10.59
CA ASP A 74 -10.49 -0.74 11.31
C ASP A 74 -9.29 -1.36 10.59
N TRP A 75 -9.49 -2.00 9.44
CA TRP A 75 -8.46 -2.70 8.68
C TRP A 75 -7.15 -1.91 8.49
N ILE A 76 -7.24 -0.60 8.20
CA ILE A 76 -6.07 0.28 8.02
C ILE A 76 -5.27 0.51 9.31
N THR A 77 -5.81 0.19 10.48
CA THR A 77 -5.11 0.32 11.77
C THR A 77 -4.21 -0.87 12.06
N HIS A 78 -4.41 -2.02 11.39
CA HIS A 78 -3.65 -3.25 11.61
C HIS A 78 -2.17 -3.15 11.17
N PHE A 79 -1.81 -2.08 10.47
CA PHE A 79 -0.41 -1.77 10.14
C PHE A 79 0.39 -1.26 11.35
N SER A 80 -0.29 -0.68 12.34
CA SER A 80 0.36 -0.07 13.50
C SER A 80 1.10 -1.11 14.36
N GLY A 81 2.34 -0.80 14.71
CA GLY A 81 3.20 -1.65 15.54
C GLY A 81 3.88 -2.81 14.79
N LYS A 82 3.62 -2.98 13.49
CA LYS A 82 4.31 -3.99 12.67
C LYS A 82 5.65 -3.46 12.16
N THR A 83 6.68 -4.30 12.20
CA THR A 83 8.02 -3.99 11.70
C THR A 83 8.26 -4.66 10.36
N ILE A 84 8.90 -3.95 9.43
CA ILE A 84 9.33 -4.51 8.14
C ILE A 84 10.75 -5.02 8.29
N GLY A 85 10.95 -6.33 8.24
CA GLY A 85 12.28 -6.92 8.44
C GLY A 85 13.20 -6.78 7.22
N ALA A 86 12.64 -6.86 6.01
CA ALA A 86 13.40 -6.82 4.77
C ALA A 86 12.54 -6.42 3.57
N GLU A 87 13.18 -6.11 2.44
CA GLU A 87 12.47 -5.85 1.18
C GLU A 87 11.59 -7.03 0.74
N ASN A 88 12.05 -8.26 0.96
CA ASN A 88 11.33 -9.48 0.60
C ASN A 88 10.47 -10.05 1.74
N ASP A 89 10.17 -9.25 2.77
CA ASP A 89 9.34 -9.70 3.88
C ASP A 89 7.95 -10.12 3.39
N ALA A 90 7.66 -11.43 3.52
CA ALA A 90 6.45 -12.07 3.04
C ALA A 90 5.22 -11.76 3.93
N HIS A 91 5.43 -11.36 5.19
CA HIS A 91 4.34 -10.96 6.09
C HIS A 91 3.61 -9.72 5.55
N TRP A 92 4.31 -8.88 4.78
CA TRP A 92 3.78 -7.70 4.12
C TRP A 92 3.07 -8.03 2.80
N ALA A 93 2.08 -8.91 2.88
CA ALA A 93 1.17 -9.25 1.80
C ALA A 93 -0.23 -9.54 2.35
N VAL A 94 -1.23 -9.65 1.47
CA VAL A 94 -2.54 -10.13 1.91
C VAL A 94 -2.50 -11.63 2.21
N LYS A 95 -3.37 -12.13 3.09
CA LYS A 95 -3.41 -13.55 3.51
C LYS A 95 -3.51 -14.53 2.34
N LYS A 96 -4.27 -14.20 1.29
CA LYS A 96 -4.32 -15.03 0.06
C LYS A 96 -2.98 -15.17 -0.66
N ASP A 97 -2.09 -14.20 -0.49
CA ASP A 97 -0.75 -14.20 -1.06
C ASP A 97 0.30 -14.65 -0.03
N GLY A 98 -0.13 -15.15 1.15
CA GLY A 98 0.73 -15.70 2.20
C GLY A 98 1.19 -14.73 3.29
N GLY A 99 0.68 -13.50 3.30
CA GLY A 99 1.03 -12.50 4.33
C GLY A 99 0.01 -12.40 5.47
N ASP A 100 0.13 -11.33 6.25
CA ASP A 100 -0.63 -11.15 7.50
C ASP A 100 -1.96 -10.40 7.32
N PHE A 101 -2.15 -9.67 6.22
CA PHE A 101 -3.21 -8.69 6.09
C PHE A 101 -4.47 -9.27 5.43
N ASP A 102 -5.65 -8.99 5.97
CA ASP A 102 -6.89 -9.47 5.35
C ASP A 102 -7.13 -8.84 3.98
N GLN A 103 -7.71 -9.60 3.06
CA GLN A 103 -8.27 -9.05 1.81
C GLN A 103 -9.75 -8.71 1.98
N PHE A 104 -10.31 -7.95 1.05
CA PHE A 104 -11.76 -7.73 1.01
C PHE A 104 -12.43 -8.72 0.06
N THR A 105 -13.62 -9.18 0.43
CA THR A 105 -14.43 -10.03 -0.44
C THR A 105 -14.73 -9.29 -1.75
N GLY A 106 -14.28 -9.82 -2.88
CA GLY A 106 -14.47 -9.19 -4.19
C GLY A 106 -13.49 -8.06 -4.54
N ALA A 107 -12.67 -7.57 -3.61
CA ALA A 107 -11.60 -6.60 -3.86
C ALA A 107 -10.27 -7.10 -3.28
N THR A 108 -9.46 -7.75 -4.11
CA THR A 108 -8.08 -8.13 -3.75
C THR A 108 -7.04 -7.13 -4.25
N ILE A 109 -7.39 -6.20 -5.15
CA ILE A 109 -6.43 -5.25 -5.73
C ILE A 109 -6.11 -4.12 -4.76
N THR A 110 -7.13 -3.51 -4.17
CA THR A 110 -7.01 -2.41 -3.20
C THR A 110 -6.17 -2.78 -1.98
N PRO A 111 -6.48 -3.85 -1.21
CA PRO A 111 -5.70 -4.17 -0.01
C PRO A 111 -4.24 -4.51 -0.34
N ARG A 112 -3.97 -5.19 -1.47
CA ARG A 112 -2.59 -5.44 -1.93
C ARG A 112 -1.84 -4.16 -2.22
N ALA A 113 -2.48 -3.21 -2.91
CA ALA A 113 -1.85 -1.95 -3.23
C ALA A 113 -1.48 -1.20 -1.95
N VAL A 114 -2.40 -1.12 -0.97
CA VAL A 114 -2.16 -0.42 0.30
C VAL A 114 -1.05 -1.08 1.10
N VAL A 115 -1.06 -2.41 1.24
CA VAL A 115 0.01 -3.15 1.94
C VAL A 115 1.38 -2.83 1.31
N ASN A 116 1.47 -2.88 -0.02
CA ASN A 116 2.71 -2.56 -0.75
C ASN A 116 3.14 -1.10 -0.56
N ALA A 117 2.21 -0.15 -0.57
CA ALA A 117 2.52 1.27 -0.36
C ALA A 117 3.07 1.52 1.05
N VAL A 118 2.46 0.93 2.07
CA VAL A 118 2.93 1.03 3.46
C VAL A 118 4.31 0.39 3.62
N LYS A 119 4.52 -0.82 3.07
CA LYS A 119 5.83 -1.50 3.06
C LYS A 119 6.92 -0.62 2.46
N ARG A 120 6.67 -0.07 1.26
CA ARG A 120 7.63 0.81 0.57
C ARG A 120 7.95 2.06 1.38
N ALA A 121 6.95 2.66 2.03
CA ALA A 121 7.15 3.84 2.87
C ALA A 121 8.04 3.54 4.07
N GLY A 122 7.80 2.42 4.77
CA GLY A 122 8.61 2.02 5.91
C GLY A 122 10.03 1.60 5.53
N LEU A 123 10.22 0.93 4.38
CA LEU A 123 11.57 0.67 3.83
C LEU A 123 12.31 1.97 3.48
N TYR A 124 11.61 2.92 2.85
CA TYR A 124 12.18 4.22 2.56
C TYR A 124 12.59 4.97 3.84
N ALA A 125 11.77 4.92 4.89
CA ALA A 125 12.09 5.53 6.18
C ALA A 125 13.42 5.00 6.76
N GLN A 126 13.73 3.70 6.61
CA GLN A 126 15.00 3.12 7.07
C GLN A 126 16.23 3.69 6.37
N THR A 127 16.07 4.25 5.16
CA THR A 127 17.18 4.87 4.41
C THR A 127 17.48 6.30 4.84
N LEU A 128 16.52 6.97 5.48
CA LEU A 128 16.61 8.38 5.84
C LEU A 128 17.76 8.71 6.80
N PRO A 129 18.08 7.92 7.86
CA PRO A 129 19.14 8.25 8.80
C PRO A 129 20.50 8.56 8.17
N ALA A 130 20.86 7.86 7.10
CA ALA A 130 22.10 8.10 6.36
C ALA A 130 22.08 9.42 5.58
N GLN A 131 20.90 9.90 5.21
CA GLN A 131 20.69 11.13 4.44
C GLN A 131 20.51 12.36 5.33
N LEU A 132 20.01 12.18 6.57
CA LEU A 132 19.73 13.29 7.50
C LEU A 132 20.91 14.26 7.70
N PRO A 133 22.18 13.83 7.82
CA PRO A 133 23.31 14.74 8.01
C PRO A 133 23.59 15.65 6.80
N GLN A 134 23.10 15.28 5.62
CA GLN A 134 23.30 16.01 4.37
C GLN A 134 22.20 17.04 4.12
N LEU A 135 21.10 16.98 4.89
CA LEU A 135 19.99 17.90 4.73
C LEU A 135 20.30 19.20 5.46
N THR A 136 20.14 20.33 4.76
CA THR A 136 20.20 21.66 5.37
C THR A 136 19.20 21.74 6.52
N ALA A 137 19.67 22.16 7.69
CA ALA A 137 18.80 22.41 8.83
C ALA A 137 17.74 23.47 8.44
N CYS A 138 16.49 23.25 8.82
CA CYS A 138 15.43 24.21 8.51
C CYS A 138 15.54 25.40 9.47
N GLY A 139 15.80 26.59 8.94
CA GLY A 139 15.65 27.87 9.64
C GLY A 139 16.94 28.49 10.20
N GLU A 140 17.82 28.95 9.31
CA GLU A 140 18.67 30.11 9.61
C GLU A 140 17.99 31.40 9.16
#